data_AF-A0A833G977-F1
#
_entry.id   AF-A0A833G977-F1
#
_cell.length_a   1.000
_cell.length_b   1.000
_cell.length_c   1.000
_cell.angle_alpha   90.00
_cell.angle_beta   90.00
_cell.angle_gamma   90.00
#
_symmetry.space_group_name_H-M   'P 1'
#
loop_
_entity.id
_entity.type
_entity.pdbx_description
1 polymer ?
#
loop_
_entity_poly.entity_id
_entity_poly.type
_entity_poly.pdbx_seq_one_letter_code
_entity_poly.pdbx_strand_id
1 'polypeptide(L)'
;MRLAARLPDLDVPAMHDFAGKVAQRGADDAYFGFLEMIRAWLQRRVRGEGEPLPAVPSPAGQSAVPLARWAEVWDKVEQSSAEAEALNLDRKQVVLAILMTLARAARM
;
A
#
# COMPACT_ATOMS: atom_id res chain seq x y z
N MET A 1 -8.97 -6.23 -28.56
CA MET A 1 -8.32 -5.75 -27.32
C MET A 1 -8.61 -6.73 -26.18
N ARG A 2 -7.64 -7.54 -25.72
CA ARG A 2 -7.86 -8.53 -24.65
C ARG A 2 -6.81 -8.49 -23.52
N LEU A 3 -6.10 -7.37 -23.38
CA LEU A 3 -5.06 -7.21 -22.35
C LEU A 3 -5.65 -6.86 -20.97
N ALA A 4 -6.79 -6.17 -20.94
CA ALA A 4 -7.46 -5.77 -19.69
C ALA A 4 -8.20 -6.92 -18.98
N ALA A 5 -8.63 -7.95 -19.72
CA ALA A 5 -9.40 -9.08 -19.19
C ALA A 5 -8.57 -10.10 -18.36
N ARG A 6 -7.29 -9.79 -18.14
CA ARG A 6 -6.34 -10.59 -17.36
C ARG A 6 -5.74 -9.79 -16.20
N LEU A 7 -6.20 -8.55 -15.99
CA LEU A 7 -5.77 -7.76 -14.86
C LEU A 7 -6.44 -8.36 -13.61
N PRO A 8 -5.65 -8.87 -12.67
CA PRO A 8 -6.16 -9.58 -11.51
C PRO A 8 -6.95 -8.65 -10.59
N ASP A 9 -8.07 -9.15 -10.04
CA ASP A 9 -9.08 -8.45 -9.20
C ASP A 9 -8.48 -7.37 -8.29
N LEU A 10 -8.24 -6.20 -8.87
CA LEU A 10 -7.98 -4.97 -8.16
C LEU A 10 -9.18 -4.11 -8.46
N ASP A 11 -9.92 -3.78 -7.42
CA ASP A 11 -11.00 -2.81 -7.50
C ASP A 11 -10.37 -1.42 -7.73
N VAL A 12 -10.00 -1.17 -9.00
CA VAL A 12 -9.36 0.07 -9.44
C VAL A 12 -10.24 1.28 -9.10
N PRO A 13 -11.58 1.26 -9.32
CA PRO A 13 -12.45 2.32 -8.85
C PRO A 13 -12.33 2.58 -7.34
N ALA A 14 -12.42 1.55 -6.50
CA ALA A 14 -12.30 1.72 -5.05
C ALA A 14 -10.92 2.26 -4.62
N MET A 15 -9.84 1.85 -5.30
CA MET A 15 -8.50 2.38 -5.05
C MET A 15 -8.42 3.88 -5.39
N HIS A 16 -9.00 4.31 -6.51
CA HIS A 16 -9.02 5.71 -6.91
C HIS A 16 -9.88 6.58 -5.99
N ASP A 17 -11.01 6.06 -5.53
CA ASP A 17 -11.90 6.73 -4.59
C ASP A 17 -11.23 6.89 -3.23
N PHE A 18 -10.60 5.83 -2.72
CA PHE A 18 -9.82 5.87 -1.48
C PHE A 18 -8.67 6.86 -1.58
N ALA A 19 -7.86 6.79 -2.66
CA ALA A 19 -6.76 7.72 -2.88
C ALA A 19 -7.25 9.17 -2.99
N GLY A 20 -8.42 9.38 -3.60
CA GLY A 20 -9.06 10.69 -3.66
C GLY A 20 -9.42 11.26 -2.29
N LYS A 21 -9.95 10.43 -1.37
CA LYS A 21 -10.29 10.84 0.00
C LYS A 21 -9.04 11.14 0.83
N VAL A 22 -8.03 10.29 0.76
CA VAL A 22 -6.78 10.42 1.54
C VAL A 22 -5.95 11.63 1.08
N ALA A 23 -5.91 11.89 -0.23
CA ALA A 23 -5.13 12.98 -0.82
C ALA A 23 -5.94 14.26 -1.06
N GLN A 24 -7.13 14.39 -0.47
CA GLN A 24 -7.96 15.57 -0.62
C GLN A 24 -7.24 16.82 -0.09
N ARG A 25 -7.43 17.97 -0.75
CA ARG A 25 -6.91 19.25 -0.27
C ARG A 25 -7.37 19.52 1.17
N GLY A 26 -6.42 19.83 2.06
CA GLY A 26 -6.67 20.07 3.49
C GLY A 26 -6.82 18.82 4.35
N ALA A 27 -6.69 17.62 3.76
CA ALA A 27 -6.75 16.34 4.48
C ALA A 27 -5.34 15.83 4.87
N ASP A 28 -4.49 16.73 5.38
CA ASP A 28 -3.09 16.42 5.70
C ASP A 28 -3.00 15.30 6.75
N ASP A 29 -3.83 15.36 7.80
CA ASP A 29 -3.92 14.31 8.80
C ASP A 29 -4.33 12.95 8.22
N ALA A 30 -5.20 12.93 7.20
CA ALA A 30 -5.60 11.70 6.54
C ALA A 30 -4.45 11.10 5.72
N TYR A 31 -3.68 11.95 5.02
CA TYR A 31 -2.52 11.53 4.27
C TYR A 31 -1.41 10.99 5.17
N PHE A 32 -1.02 11.73 6.21
CA PHE A 32 0.02 11.29 7.14
C PHE A 32 -0.44 10.07 7.96
N GLY A 33 -1.69 10.04 8.40
CA GLY A 33 -2.27 8.88 9.07
C GLY A 33 -2.26 7.63 8.19
N PHE A 34 -2.52 7.77 6.89
CA PHE A 34 -2.38 6.67 5.94
C PHE A 34 -0.94 6.17 5.84
N LEU A 35 0.05 7.06 5.71
CA LEU A 35 1.46 6.67 5.64
C LEU A 35 1.91 5.94 6.91
N GLU A 36 1.59 6.49 8.08
CA GLU A 36 1.94 5.90 9.38
C GLU A 36 1.29 4.52 9.56
N MET A 37 0.02 4.38 9.17
CA MET A 37 -0.68 3.09 9.21
C MET A 37 0.00 2.04 8.30
N ILE A 38 0.33 2.41 7.05
CA ILE A 38 0.98 1.49 6.10
C ILE A 38 2.38 1.13 6.57
N ARG A 39 3.16 2.08 7.10
CA ARG A 39 4.47 1.84 7.69
C ARG A 39 4.37 0.85 8.84
N ALA A 40 3.53 1.12 9.84
CA ALA A 40 3.37 0.21 10.97
C ALA A 40 2.95 -1.21 10.54
N TRP A 41 2.10 -1.31 9.52
CA TRP A 41 1.66 -2.59 8.94
C TRP A 41 2.76 -3.34 8.20
N LEU A 42 3.60 -2.64 7.43
CA LEU A 42 4.74 -3.22 6.71
C LEU A 42 5.87 -3.62 7.67
N GLN A 43 6.15 -2.82 8.70
CA GLN A 43 7.19 -3.11 9.68
C GLN A 43 6.99 -4.48 10.34
N ARG A 44 5.75 -4.80 10.72
CA ARG A 44 5.42 -6.12 11.27
C ARG A 44 5.72 -7.25 10.28
N ARG A 45 5.37 -7.07 9.01
CA ARG A 45 5.61 -8.06 7.94
C ARG A 45 7.08 -8.26 7.65
N VAL A 46 7.87 -7.20 7.61
CA VAL A 46 9.33 -7.29 7.45
C VAL A 46 9.96 -8.07 8.60
N ARG A 47 9.40 -7.95 9.82
CA ARG A 47 9.86 -8.67 11.02
C ARG A 47 9.28 -10.07 11.19
N GLY A 48 8.32 -10.47 10.34
CA GLY A 48 7.60 -11.73 10.50
C GLY A 48 6.71 -11.79 11.74
N GLU A 49 6.27 -10.62 12.26
CA GLU A 49 5.40 -10.51 13.42
C GLU A 49 3.93 -10.79 13.04
N GLY A 50 3.18 -11.41 13.96
CA GLY A 50 1.74 -11.61 13.80
C GLY A 50 0.94 -10.32 13.94
N GLU A 51 -0.33 -10.35 13.54
CA GLU A 51 -1.23 -9.20 13.76
C GLU A 51 -1.61 -9.08 15.25
N PRO A 52 -1.69 -7.84 15.80
CA PRO A 52 -1.84 -7.59 17.24
C PRO A 52 -3.23 -7.88 17.82
N LEU A 53 -4.25 -8.14 16.99
CA LEU A 53 -5.60 -8.55 17.41
C LEU A 53 -5.90 -9.93 16.80
N PRO A 54 -6.81 -10.74 17.38
CA PRO A 54 -7.37 -11.91 16.69
C PRO A 54 -8.09 -11.41 15.44
N ALA A 55 -7.35 -11.34 14.35
CA ALA A 55 -7.62 -10.45 13.24
C ALA A 55 -8.70 -11.02 12.33
N VAL A 56 -9.40 -10.08 11.68
CA VAL A 56 -9.97 -10.25 10.33
C VAL A 56 -9.12 -11.30 9.58
N PRO A 57 -9.74 -12.38 9.06
CA PRO A 57 -9.00 -13.47 8.45
C PRO A 57 -8.00 -12.91 7.46
N SER A 58 -6.71 -13.14 7.72
CA SER A 58 -5.66 -12.77 6.78
C SER A 58 -5.98 -13.50 5.47
N PRO A 59 -6.15 -12.80 4.34
CA PRO A 59 -6.38 -13.43 3.05
C PRO A 59 -5.41 -14.60 2.87
N ALA A 60 -5.97 -15.78 2.59
CA ALA A 60 -5.19 -16.98 2.36
C ALA A 60 -4.08 -16.67 1.33
N GLY A 61 -2.82 -16.83 1.72
CA GLY A 61 -1.66 -16.52 0.87
C GLY A 61 -0.69 -15.47 1.43
N GLN A 62 -1.10 -14.59 2.36
CA GLN A 62 -0.15 -13.58 2.90
C GLN A 62 1.03 -14.19 3.67
N SER A 63 0.81 -15.31 4.37
CA SER A 63 1.85 -16.04 5.09
C SER A 63 2.85 -16.76 4.19
N ALA A 64 2.57 -16.87 2.88
CA ALA A 64 3.46 -17.49 1.89
C ALA A 64 4.41 -16.48 1.23
N VAL A 65 4.16 -15.16 1.38
CA VAL A 65 5.00 -14.12 0.78
C VAL A 65 6.34 -14.04 1.53
N PRO A 66 7.50 -14.17 0.84
CA PRO A 66 8.80 -14.10 1.50
C PRO A 66 9.04 -12.77 2.22
N LEU A 67 9.69 -12.79 3.39
CA LEU A 67 9.98 -11.57 4.16
C LEU A 67 10.81 -10.54 3.36
N ALA A 68 11.75 -11.01 2.54
CA ALA A 68 12.53 -10.16 1.64
C ALA A 68 11.64 -9.35 0.68
N ARG A 69 10.51 -9.92 0.25
CA ARG A 69 9.55 -9.22 -0.60
C ARG A 69 8.86 -8.08 0.15
N TRP A 70 8.55 -8.26 1.43
CA TRP A 70 8.02 -7.19 2.26
C TRP A 70 9.05 -6.09 2.51
N ALA A 71 10.35 -6.43 2.61
CA ALA A 71 11.42 -5.45 2.71
C ALA A 71 11.53 -4.59 1.45
N GLU A 72 11.45 -5.19 0.25
CA GLU A 72 11.41 -4.43 -1.02
C GLU A 72 10.23 -3.45 -1.09
N VAL A 73 9.06 -3.86 -0.59
CA VAL A 73 7.87 -2.99 -0.55
C VAL A 73 8.09 -1.85 0.44
N TRP A 74 8.61 -2.14 1.63
CA TRP A 74 8.96 -1.13 2.63
C TRP A 74 9.88 -0.06 2.05
N ASP A 75 10.99 -0.45 1.43
CA ASP A 75 11.96 0.48 0.85
C ASP A 75 11.30 1.38 -0.21
N LYS A 76 10.44 0.80 -1.05
CA LYS A 76 9.74 1.55 -2.10
C LYS A 76 8.72 2.53 -1.54
N VAL A 77 7.99 2.16 -0.48
CA VAL A 77 7.05 3.05 0.19
C VAL A 77 7.79 4.23 0.80
N GLU A 78 8.88 3.97 1.55
CA GLU A 78 9.72 5.01 2.15
C GLU A 78 10.25 5.98 1.09
N GLN A 79 10.86 5.46 0.03
CA GLN A 79 11.39 6.29 -1.06
C GLN A 79 10.28 7.13 -1.71
N SER A 80 9.15 6.52 -2.08
CA SER A 80 8.06 7.24 -2.77
C SER A 80 7.44 8.34 -1.90
N SER A 81 7.33 8.12 -0.59
CA SER A 81 6.80 9.10 0.35
C SER A 81 7.79 10.27 0.53
N ALA A 82 9.08 9.99 0.68
CA ALA A 82 10.12 11.00 0.83
C ALA A 82 10.30 11.86 -0.43
N GLU A 83 10.31 11.23 -1.62
CA GLU A 83 10.36 11.95 -2.90
C GLU A 83 9.13 12.84 -3.09
N ALA A 84 7.94 12.37 -2.69
CA ALA A 84 6.73 13.14 -2.81
C ALA A 84 6.73 14.39 -1.94
N GLU A 85 7.26 14.30 -0.72
CA GLU A 85 7.45 15.46 0.16
C GLU A 85 8.51 16.41 -0.40
N ALA A 86 9.67 15.89 -0.79
CA ALA A 86 10.80 16.70 -1.28
C ALA A 86 10.46 17.46 -2.57
N LEU A 87 9.67 16.86 -3.46
CA LEU A 87 9.33 17.41 -4.79
C LEU A 87 7.89 17.96 -4.86
N ASN A 88 7.16 17.98 -3.75
CA ASN A 88 5.76 18.38 -3.67
C ASN A 88 4.88 17.67 -4.73
N LEU A 89 5.05 16.35 -4.87
CA LEU A 89 4.33 15.54 -5.85
C LEU A 89 2.86 15.35 -5.46
N ASP A 90 2.04 14.98 -6.44
CA ASP A 90 0.62 14.67 -6.21
C ASP A 90 0.46 13.49 -5.25
N ARG A 91 0.03 13.80 -4.02
CA ARG A 91 -0.25 12.82 -2.96
C ARG A 91 -1.20 11.71 -3.41
N LYS A 92 -2.13 11.98 -4.33
CA LYS A 92 -3.03 10.94 -4.85
C LYS A 92 -2.27 9.88 -5.63
N GLN A 93 -1.28 10.29 -6.43
CA GLN A 93 -0.42 9.37 -7.18
C GLN A 93 0.44 8.53 -6.23
N VAL A 94 0.92 9.12 -5.13
CA VAL A 94 1.69 8.41 -4.10
C VAL A 94 0.85 7.29 -3.47
N VAL A 95 -0.37 7.62 -3.02
CA VAL A 95 -1.30 6.64 -2.43
C VAL A 95 -1.59 5.50 -3.41
N LEU A 96 -1.86 5.82 -4.68
CA LEU A 96 -2.10 4.80 -5.71
C LEU A 96 -0.86 3.93 -5.96
N ALA A 97 0.34 4.52 -6.02
CA ALA A 97 1.59 3.78 -6.22
C ALA A 97 1.88 2.81 -5.07
N ILE A 98 1.61 3.23 -3.83
CA ILE A 98 1.72 2.39 -2.62
C ILE A 98 0.74 1.22 -2.71
N LEU A 99 -0.54 1.49 -2.95
CA LEU A 99 -1.58 0.44 -3.05
C LEU A 99 -1.28 -0.57 -4.16
N MET A 100 -0.83 -0.11 -5.33
CA MET A 100 -0.45 -0.98 -6.44
C MET A 100 0.78 -1.84 -6.11
N THR A 101 1.74 -1.29 -5.38
CA THR A 101 2.94 -2.01 -4.94
C THR A 101 2.57 -3.11 -3.93
N LEU A 102 1.69 -2.80 -2.96
CA LEU A 102 1.16 -3.76 -1.99
C LEU A 102 0.39 -4.90 -2.66
N ALA A 103 -0.54 -4.55 -3.56
CA ALA A 103 -1.35 -5.51 -4.30
C ALA A 103 -0.50 -6.47 -5.14
N ARG A 104 0.61 -5.98 -5.71
CA ARG A 104 1.55 -6.81 -6.47
C ARG A 104 2.32 -7.77 -5.56
N ALA A 105 2.71 -7.33 -4.38
CA ALA A 105 3.45 -8.17 -3.43
C ALA A 105 2.58 -9.29 -2.85
N ALA A 106 1.27 -9.05 -2.65
CA ALA A 106 0.36 -10.02 -2.06
C ALA A 106 -0.15 -11.14 -3.01
N ARG A 107 0.15 -11.07 -4.31
CA ARG A 107 -0.42 -11.97 -5.33
C ARG A 107 0.51 -13.12 -5.76
N MET A 108 1.79 -13.06 -5.41
CA MET A 108 2.79 -14.02 -5.88
C MET A 108 3.04 -15.12 -4.86
#